data_AF-A0A1Y5T5A1-F1
#
_entry.id   AF-A0A1Y5T5A1-F1
#
_cell.length_a   1.000
_cell.length_b   1.000
_cell.length_c   1.000
_cell.angle_alpha   90.00
_cell.angle_beta   90.00
_cell.angle_gamma   90.00
#
_symmetry.space_group_name_H-M   'P 1'
#
loop_
_entity.id
_entity.type
_entity.pdbx_description
1 polymer ?
#
loop_
_entity_poly.entity_id
_entity_poly.type
_entity_poly.pdbx_seq_one_letter_code
_entity_poly.pdbx_strand_id
1 'polypeptide(L)'
;MRVFRDGETLRMEFDSHARVPMPPIRGALQLLVAFENIREAAGHLVCPVAAGFDGSEEPRRMIAGHPGIMPERSHTAHMAVSSVDAQRRFISENPPVGPTSR
;
A
#
# COMPACT_ATOMS: atom_id res chain seq x y z
N MET A 1 3.33 5.83 9.65
CA MET A 1 3.58 5.12 8.38
C MET A 1 5.07 5.13 8.12
N ARG A 2 5.66 3.99 7.76
CA ARG A 2 7.07 3.85 7.41
C ARG A 2 7.15 3.14 6.06
N VAL A 3 8.11 3.55 5.23
CA VAL A 3 8.37 2.93 3.93
C VAL A 3 9.84 2.55 3.90
N PHE A 4 10.14 1.32 3.52
CA PHE A 4 11.50 0.83 3.41
C PHE A 4 11.60 -0.23 2.31
N ARG A 5 12.81 -0.43 1.81
CA ARG A 5 13.11 -1.48 0.85
C ARG A 5 13.35 -2.79 1.61
N ASP A 6 12.69 -3.85 1.17
CA ASP A 6 12.84 -5.21 1.69
C ASP A 6 13.13 -6.15 0.51
N GLY A 7 14.43 -6.40 0.28
CA GLY A 7 14.92 -7.09 -0.91
C GLY A 7 14.50 -6.40 -2.22
N GLU A 8 13.71 -7.11 -3.03
CA GLU A 8 13.17 -6.64 -4.30
C GLU A 8 11.82 -5.91 -4.17
N THR A 9 11.32 -5.74 -2.94
CA THR A 9 10.03 -5.11 -2.66
C THR A 9 10.21 -3.76 -1.98
N LEU A 10 9.23 -2.88 -2.17
CA LEU A 10 9.03 -1.71 -1.31
C LEU A 10 7.88 -2.01 -0.37
N ARG A 11 8.19 -2.04 0.93
CA ARG A 11 7.25 -2.36 2.00
C ARG A 11 6.81 -1.08 2.70
N MET A 12 5.50 -0.91 2.80
CA MET A 12 4.84 0.15 3.55
C MET A 12 4.20 -0.46 4.79
N GLU A 13 4.52 0.07 5.95
CA GLU A 13 3.96 -0.35 7.23
C GLU A 13 3.20 0.79 7.90
N PHE A 14 2.03 0.45 8.42
CA PHE A 14 1.20 1.34 9.20
C PHE A 14 1.38 1.01 10.67
N ASP A 15 2.27 1.76 11.32
CA ASP A 15 2.38 1.72 12.78
C ASP A 15 1.15 2.37 13.42
N SER A 16 0.51 1.64 14.34
CA SER A 16 -0.19 2.28 15.45
C SER A 16 0.85 2.69 16.51
N HIS A 17 0.55 3.69 17.34
CA HIS A 17 1.44 4.01 18.46
C HIS A 17 1.74 2.72 19.24
N ALA A 18 3.03 2.46 19.52
CA ALA A 18 3.57 1.19 20.03
C ALA A 18 2.91 0.59 21.30
N ARG A 19 1.97 1.30 21.92
CA ARG A 19 1.22 0.87 23.11
C ARG A 19 -0.19 0.38 22.81
N VAL A 20 -0.70 0.54 21.58
CA VAL A 20 -2.07 0.18 21.22
C VAL A 20 -2.04 -0.61 19.92
N PRO A 21 -2.47 -1.89 19.92
CA PRO A 21 -2.57 -2.66 18.68
C PRO A 21 -3.56 -1.99 17.73
N MET A 22 -3.23 -2.00 16.44
CA MET A 22 -4.11 -1.42 15.44
C MET A 22 -5.42 -2.21 15.37
N PRO A 23 -6.60 -1.55 15.45
CA PRO A 23 -7.87 -2.22 15.21
C PRO A 23 -7.89 -2.86 13.82
N PRO A 24 -8.35 -4.11 13.67
CA PRO A 24 -8.28 -4.82 12.40
C PRO A 24 -8.94 -4.08 11.23
N ILE A 25 -10.10 -3.47 11.48
CA ILE A 25 -10.82 -2.68 10.48
C ILE A 25 -10.03 -1.44 10.04
N ARG A 26 -9.25 -0.84 10.95
CA ARG A 26 -8.37 0.29 10.63
C ARG A 26 -7.21 -0.15 9.75
N GLY A 27 -6.61 -1.31 10.04
CA GLY A 27 -5.58 -1.92 9.19
C GLY A 27 -6.11 -2.20 7.78
N ALA A 28 -7.30 -2.79 7.67
CA ALA A 28 -7.96 -3.03 6.39
C ALA A 28 -8.18 -1.73 5.59
N LEU A 29 -8.72 -0.69 6.23
CA LEU A 29 -8.94 0.61 5.58
C LEU A 29 -7.64 1.26 5.12
N GLN A 30 -6.57 1.20 5.93
CA GLN A 30 -5.28 1.75 5.55
C GLN A 30 -4.68 1.04 4.34
N LEU A 31 -4.82 -0.28 4.24
CA LEU A 31 -4.38 -1.05 3.08
C LEU A 31 -5.13 -0.63 1.82
N LEU A 32 -6.47 -0.53 1.89
CA LEU A 32 -7.28 -0.11 0.75
C LEU A 32 -6.92 1.30 0.27
N VAL A 33 -6.86 2.26 1.20
CA VAL A 33 -6.53 3.65 0.86
C VAL A 33 -5.13 3.76 0.27
N ALA A 34 -4.14 3.08 0.84
CA ALA A 34 -2.78 3.11 0.30
C ALA A 34 -2.69 2.46 -1.07
N PHE A 35 -3.42 1.36 -1.29
CA PHE A 35 -3.44 0.69 -2.58
C PHE A 35 -4.05 1.56 -3.68
N GLU A 36 -5.22 2.15 -3.44
CA GLU A 36 -5.87 3.04 -4.41
C GLU A 36 -5.00 4.28 -4.69
N ASN A 37 -4.42 4.89 -3.65
CA ASN A 37 -3.51 6.04 -3.83
C ASN A 37 -2.29 5.67 -4.67
N ILE A 38 -1.70 4.49 -4.48
CA ILE A 38 -0.56 4.03 -5.29
C ILE A 38 -0.99 3.78 -6.73
N ARG A 39 -2.16 3.17 -6.97
CA ARG A 39 -2.67 2.95 -8.33
C ARG A 39 -2.91 4.26 -9.07
N GLU A 40 -3.58 5.20 -8.40
CA GLU A 40 -3.84 6.53 -8.95
C GLU A 40 -2.52 7.27 -9.24
N ALA A 41 -1.59 7.28 -8.27
CA ALA A 41 -0.30 7.95 -8.39
C ALA A 41 0.73 7.20 -9.25
N ALA A 42 0.47 5.97 -9.69
CA ALA A 42 1.37 5.25 -10.60
C ALA A 42 0.99 5.47 -12.07
N GLY A 43 -0.29 5.69 -12.38
CA GLY A 43 -0.75 5.77 -13.77
C GLY A 43 -0.59 4.45 -14.55
N HIS A 44 -0.24 3.35 -13.87
CA HIS A 44 -0.16 1.99 -14.40
C HIS A 44 -0.55 0.98 -13.33
N LEU A 45 -0.75 -0.27 -13.74
CA LEU A 45 -1.12 -1.37 -12.85
C LEU A 45 0.04 -1.68 -11.88
N VAL A 46 -0.16 -1.39 -10.59
CA VAL A 46 0.74 -1.81 -9.52
C VAL A 46 0.11 -3.01 -8.81
N CYS A 47 0.79 -4.14 -8.82
CA CYS A 47 0.36 -5.35 -8.12
C CYS A 47 1.04 -5.44 -6.76
N PRO A 48 0.28 -5.51 -5.66
CA PRO A 48 0.81 -5.88 -4.37
C PRO A 48 1.32 -7.32 -4.43
N VAL A 49 2.50 -7.56 -3.89
CA VAL A 49 3.09 -8.90 -3.78
C VAL A 49 2.85 -9.53 -2.42
N ALA A 50 2.62 -8.69 -1.41
CA ALA A 50 2.22 -9.13 -0.07
C ALA A 50 1.38 -8.04 0.61
N ALA A 51 0.48 -8.47 1.49
CA ALA A 51 -0.23 -7.59 2.40
C ALA A 51 -0.57 -8.36 3.67
N GLY A 52 -0.73 -7.66 4.78
CA GLY A 52 -1.18 -8.29 6.00
C GLY A 52 -1.71 -7.30 7.02
N PHE A 53 -2.62 -7.76 7.86
CA PHE A 53 -3.15 -7.04 9.01
C PHE A 53 -3.78 -8.05 9.99
N ASP A 54 -4.11 -7.61 11.20
CA ASP A 54 -4.61 -8.50 12.26
C ASP A 54 -6.11 -8.79 12.12
N GLY A 55 -6.54 -9.09 10.89
CA GLY A 55 -7.92 -9.36 10.53
C GLY A 55 -8.35 -10.81 10.77
N SER A 56 -9.58 -10.99 11.23
CA SER A 56 -10.28 -12.26 11.04
C SER A 56 -10.44 -12.57 9.55
N GLU A 57 -10.86 -13.78 9.22
CA GLU A 57 -10.92 -14.23 7.83
C GLU A 57 -11.90 -13.41 6.98
N GLU A 58 -13.06 -13.05 7.53
CA GLU A 58 -14.09 -12.29 6.82
C GLU A 58 -13.59 -10.89 6.35
N PRO A 59 -13.01 -10.03 7.22
CA PRO A 59 -12.39 -8.78 6.78
C PRO A 59 -11.28 -8.97 5.74
N ARG A 60 -10.45 -10.02 5.89
CA ARG A 60 -9.37 -10.30 4.92
C ARG A 60 -9.95 -10.67 3.55
N ARG A 61 -10.98 -11.53 3.51
CA ARG A 61 -11.70 -11.88 2.27
C ARG A 61 -12.40 -10.67 1.65
N MET A 62 -13.05 -9.85 2.48
CA MET A 62 -13.76 -8.65 2.03
C MET A 62 -12.84 -7.71 1.25
N ILE A 63 -11.60 -7.53 1.73
CA ILE A 63 -10.66 -6.63 1.05
C ILE A 63 -9.80 -7.33 0.00
N ALA A 64 -9.62 -8.66 0.03
CA ALA A 64 -8.70 -9.39 -0.85
C ALA A 64 -8.92 -9.15 -2.36
N GLY A 65 -10.16 -8.90 -2.79
CA GLY A 65 -10.49 -8.61 -4.18
C GLY A 65 -9.94 -7.28 -4.69
N HIS A 66 -9.63 -6.33 -3.80
CA HIS A 66 -9.11 -5.01 -4.17
C HIS A 66 -7.62 -5.08 -4.54
N PRO A 67 -6.70 -5.50 -3.66
CA PRO A 67 -5.30 -5.67 -4.00
C PRO A 67 -5.05 -6.91 -4.89
N GLY A 68 -6.06 -7.76 -5.11
CA GLY A 68 -5.92 -9.00 -5.88
C GLY A 68 -5.11 -10.09 -5.17
N ILE A 69 -4.80 -9.89 -3.88
CA ILE A 69 -4.07 -10.83 -3.03
C ILE A 69 -4.80 -11.01 -1.70
N MET A 70 -4.71 -12.20 -1.13
CA MET A 70 -5.26 -12.48 0.20
C MET A 70 -4.31 -11.96 1.28
N PRO A 71 -4.72 -10.99 2.12
CA PRO A 71 -3.86 -10.51 3.19
C PRO A 71 -3.57 -11.62 4.21
N GLU A 72 -2.33 -11.68 4.67
CA GLU A 72 -1.90 -12.57 5.76
C GLU A 72 -2.31 -12.02 7.13
N ARG A 73 -2.35 -12.88 8.14
CA ARG A 73 -2.48 -12.43 9.53
C ARG A 73 -1.16 -11.84 9.98
N SER A 74 -1.18 -10.56 10.35
CA SER A 74 0.02 -9.85 10.78
C SER A 74 -0.34 -8.82 11.84
N HIS A 75 0.44 -8.76 12.92
CA HIS A 75 0.28 -7.76 13.97
C HIS A 75 0.46 -6.32 13.47
N THR A 76 1.20 -6.17 12.36
CA THR A 76 1.43 -4.89 11.70
C THR A 76 0.66 -4.86 10.38
N ALA A 77 -0.14 -3.82 10.17
CA ALA A 77 -0.75 -3.58 8.88
C ALA A 77 0.35 -3.17 7.88
N HIS A 78 0.48 -3.92 6.78
CA HIS A 78 1.52 -3.69 5.80
C HIS A 78 1.10 -4.07 4.38
N MET A 79 1.71 -3.42 3.40
CA MET A 79 1.61 -3.77 1.98
C MET A 79 2.99 -3.70 1.36
N ALA A 80 3.33 -4.67 0.52
CA ALA A 80 4.55 -4.68 -0.27
C ALA A 80 4.19 -4.69 -1.75
N VAL A 81 4.92 -3.88 -2.52
CA VAL A 81 4.83 -3.84 -3.99
C VAL A 81 6.19 -4.15 -4.58
N SER A 82 6.22 -4.65 -5.81
CA SER A 82 7.48 -4.81 -6.56
C SER A 82 8.20 -3.47 -6.68
N SER A 83 9.48 -3.43 -6.32
CA SER A 83 10.29 -2.22 -6.49
C SER A 83 10.47 -1.84 -7.97
N VAL A 84 10.41 -2.83 -8.87
CA VAL A 84 10.46 -2.60 -10.32
C VAL A 84 9.20 -1.87 -10.78
N ASP A 85 8.02 -2.27 -10.30
CA ASP A 85 6.76 -1.63 -10.68
C ASP A 85 6.61 -0.24 -10.09
N ALA A 86 7.14 -0.01 -8.89
CA ALA A 86 7.17 1.31 -8.26
C ALA A 86 8.16 2.29 -8.91
N GLN A 87 9.18 1.79 -9.63
CA GLN A 87 10.17 2.62 -10.33
C GLN A 87 9.78 2.94 -11.78
N ARG A 88 8.72 2.34 -12.31
CA ARG A 88 8.19 2.70 -13.63
C ARG A 88 7.85 4.19 -13.63
N ARG A 89 8.24 4.88 -14.70
CA ARG A 89 7.97 6.32 -14.84
C ARG A 89 6.48 6.57 -14.73
N PHE A 90 6.11 7.44 -13.79
CA PHE A 90 4.77 7.96 -13.69
C PHE A 90 4.37 8.60 -15.02
N ILE A 91 3.40 8.01 -15.72
CA ILE A 91 2.81 8.61 -16.92
C ILE A 91 1.69 9.52 -16.43
N SER A 92 2.08 10.68 -15.89
CA SER A 92 1.12 11.73 -15.62
C SER A 92 0.79 12.43 -16.93
N GLU A 93 -0.49 12.42 -17.30
CA GLU A 93 -1.03 13.33 -18.34
C GLU A 93 -1.02 14.80 -17.88
N ASN A 94 -0.74 15.09 -16.60
CA ASN A 94 -0.50 16.46 -16.17
C ASN A 94 0.90 16.91 -16.64
N PRO A 95 0.99 17.99 -17.42
CA PRO A 95 2.28 18.56 -17.78
C PRO A 95 3.03 18.94 -16.49
N PRO A 96 4.36 18.81 -16.46
CA PRO A 96 5.13 19.33 -15.35
C PRO A 96 4.78 20.81 -15.18
N VAL A 97 4.41 21.21 -13.97
CA VAL A 97 4.32 22.63 -13.63
C VAL A 97 5.73 23.18 -13.84
N GLY A 98 5.92 23.86 -14.97
CA GLY A 98 7.19 24.47 -15.33
C GLY A 98 7.66 25.41 -14.23
N PRO A 99 8.98 25.72 -14.17
CA PRO A 99 9.52 26.58 -13.13
C PRO A 99 8.73 27.88 -13.09
N THR A 100 8.28 28.26 -11.90
CA THR A 100 7.65 29.54 -11.64
C THR A 100 8.64 30.63 -12.03
N SER A 101 8.35 31.33 -13.13
CA SER A 101 9.06 32.54 -13.50
C SER A 101 8.90 33.54 -12.35
N ARG A 102 10.01 33.86 -11.69
CA ARG A 102 10.20 35.12 -10.95
C ARG A 102 11.30 35.90 -11.64
#